data_AF-A0AAV9KAQ3-F1
#
_entry.id   AF-A0AAV9KAQ3-F1
#
_cell.length_a   1.000
_cell.length_b   1.000
_cell.length_c   1.000
_cell.angle_alpha   90.00
_cell.angle_beta   90.00
_cell.angle_gamma   90.00
#
_symmetry.space_group_name_H-M   'P 1'
#
loop_
_entity.id
_entity.type
_entity.pdbx_description
1 polymer ?
#
loop_
_entity_poly.entity_id
_entity_poly.type
_entity_poly.pdbx_seq_one_letter_code
_entity_poly.pdbx_strand_id
1 'polypeptide(L)'
;MEEEYGLRVGDIYHTLGGSTQPLISVELPQKILLLVQSTYINSTSKKSDTAIWKPNSKGILTTSSAYRFLQENKPEYQQNISNPSWIWSLNCPNKIKFFLWLCHHNRLPTKSYLKSIGIDISDLCNLCKKNK
;
A
#
# COMPACT_ATOMS: atom_id res chain seq x y z
N MET A 1 -7.44 2.83 22.38
CA MET A 1 -6.62 2.00 21.47
C MET A 1 -5.51 2.91 20.98
N GLU A 2 -4.69 3.23 21.97
CA GLU A 2 -3.61 4.22 21.95
C GLU A 2 -2.35 3.64 21.28
N GLU A 3 -1.50 4.58 20.84
CA GLU A 3 -0.05 4.45 20.80
C GLU A 3 0.54 3.23 20.06
N GLU A 4 0.65 3.35 18.75
CA GLU A 4 1.78 2.74 18.04
C GLU A 4 2.18 3.66 16.88
N TYR A 5 3.46 3.64 16.49
CA TYR A 5 4.11 4.49 15.47
C TYR A 5 4.65 5.86 15.94
N GLY A 6 5.02 5.99 17.21
CA GLY A 6 5.71 7.16 17.75
C GLY A 6 7.25 7.15 17.66
N LEU A 7 7.87 6.19 16.96
CA LEU A 7 9.33 6.11 16.85
C LEU A 7 9.88 7.27 16.02
N ARG A 8 10.50 8.23 16.69
CA ARG A 8 11.29 9.29 16.07
C ARG A 8 12.69 8.74 15.80
N VAL A 9 13.37 9.30 14.81
CA VAL A 9 14.81 8.99 14.58
C VAL A 9 15.60 9.23 15.88
N GLY A 10 15.16 10.23 16.66
CA GLY A 10 15.30 10.45 18.12
C GLY A 10 15.54 9.24 19.00
N ASP A 11 14.65 8.27 18.86
CA ASP A 11 14.46 7.18 19.81
C ASP A 11 15.33 5.97 19.43
N ILE A 12 16.06 6.06 18.31
CA ILE A 12 16.93 5.01 17.75
C ILE A 12 18.39 5.21 18.19
N TYR A 13 18.74 6.36 18.79
CA TYR A 13 20.07 6.64 19.32
C TYR A 13 20.08 6.76 20.85
N HIS A 14 20.88 5.92 21.52
CA HIS A 14 21.18 6.10 22.93
C HIS A 14 22.39 7.04 23.09
N THR A 15 22.19 8.25 23.63
CA THR A 15 23.29 9.17 23.96
C THR A 15 23.78 8.92 25.38
N LEU A 16 24.46 7.80 25.61
CA LEU A 16 25.27 7.61 26.81
C LEU A 16 26.71 7.28 26.42
N GLY A 17 27.64 8.19 26.69
CA GLY A 17 29.07 7.88 26.75
C GLY A 17 29.87 7.91 25.44
N GLY A 18 29.59 8.85 24.52
CA GLY A 18 30.55 9.20 23.46
C GLY A 18 30.77 8.19 22.34
N SER A 19 30.02 7.07 22.31
CA SER A 19 29.97 6.15 21.17
C SER A 19 28.53 5.94 20.74
N THR A 20 28.17 6.48 19.57
CA THR A 20 26.86 6.28 18.95
C THR A 20 26.84 4.92 18.26
N GLN A 21 26.48 3.86 18.97
CA GLN A 21 26.17 2.58 18.32
C GLN A 21 24.68 2.60 17.90
N PRO A 22 24.36 2.51 16.60
CA PRO A 22 22.97 2.51 16.16
C PRO A 22 22.28 1.21 16.62
N LEU A 23 21.08 1.31 17.19
CA LEU A 23 20.26 0.14 17.58
C LEU A 23 19.88 -0.75 16.38
N ILE A 24 20.00 -0.22 15.17
CA ILE A 24 19.80 -0.95 13.92
C ILE A 24 21.00 -0.67 13.01
N SER A 25 21.93 -1.62 12.92
CA SER A 25 22.94 -1.61 11.87
C SER A 25 22.33 -2.17 10.60
N VAL A 26 21.58 -1.34 9.86
CA VAL A 26 21.19 -1.72 8.51
C VAL A 26 22.44 -1.65 7.64
N GLU A 27 23.00 -2.79 7.27
CA GLU A 27 24.01 -2.85 6.22
C GLU A 27 23.34 -2.51 4.89
N LEU A 28 23.52 -1.24 4.47
CA LEU A 28 23.02 -0.78 3.18
C LEU A 28 23.95 -1.27 2.06
N PRO A 29 23.41 -1.78 0.94
CA PRO A 29 24.23 -2.12 -0.22
C PRO A 29 25.10 -0.93 -0.66
N GLN A 30 26.34 -1.20 -1.06
CA GLN A 30 27.35 -0.19 -1.42
C GLN A 30 26.82 0.86 -2.42
N LYS A 31 25.99 0.44 -3.37
CA LYS A 31 25.33 1.31 -4.35
C LYS A 31 24.48 2.41 -3.69
N ILE A 32 23.74 2.07 -2.64
CA ILE A 32 22.87 3.00 -1.92
C ILE A 32 23.70 3.98 -1.10
N LEU A 33 24.77 3.51 -0.44
CA LEU A 33 25.69 4.37 0.30
C LEU A 33 26.32 5.44 -0.61
N LEU A 34 26.83 5.03 -1.77
CA LEU A 34 27.39 5.95 -2.76
C LEU A 34 26.35 6.98 -3.24
N LEU A 35 25.11 6.53 -3.45
CA LEU A 35 24.01 7.43 -3.83
C LEU A 35 23.76 8.48 -2.75
N VAL A 36 23.61 8.06 -1.49
CA VAL A 36 23.40 8.96 -0.34
C VAL A 36 24.54 9.96 -0.21
N GLN A 37 25.79 9.50 -0.27
CA GLN A 37 26.98 10.36 -0.20
C GLN A 37 27.04 11.37 -1.36
N SER A 38 26.58 10.98 -2.55
CA SER A 38 26.54 11.87 -3.72
C SER A 38 25.36 12.84 -3.72
N THR A 39 24.38 12.65 -2.83
CA THR A 39 23.18 13.49 -2.80
C THR A 39 23.52 14.80 -2.07
N TYR A 40 23.39 15.93 -2.77
CA TYR A 40 23.59 17.23 -2.14
C TYR A 40 22.48 17.50 -1.11
N ILE A 41 22.85 17.61 0.16
CA ILE A 41 21.96 18.03 1.25
C ILE A 41 22.31 19.47 1.59
N ASN A 42 21.34 20.38 1.43
CA ASN A 42 21.55 21.77 1.82
C ASN A 42 21.48 21.90 3.35
N SER A 43 22.63 21.81 4.02
CA SER A 43 22.78 21.95 5.48
C SER A 43 22.44 23.34 6.01
N THR A 44 22.34 24.35 5.14
CA THR A 44 21.99 25.73 5.52
C THR A 44 20.49 26.04 5.42
N SER A 45 19.71 25.10 4.86
CA SER A 45 18.26 25.25 4.76
C SER A 45 17.64 25.19 6.15
N LYS A 46 16.99 26.29 6.56
CA LYS A 46 16.14 26.33 7.77
C LYS A 46 14.76 25.71 7.54
N LYS A 47 14.47 25.21 6.34
CA LYS A 47 13.19 24.56 6.05
C LYS A 47 13.16 23.17 6.67
N SER A 48 12.08 22.89 7.41
CA SER A 48 11.80 21.55 7.91
C SER A 48 11.53 20.58 6.75
N ASP A 49 11.89 19.32 6.96
CA ASP A 49 11.52 18.24 6.04
C ASP A 49 10.00 18.21 5.84
N THR A 50 9.58 18.16 4.59
CA THR A 50 8.16 18.18 4.22
C THR A 50 7.90 17.05 3.24
N ALA A 51 6.81 16.32 3.43
CA ALA A 51 6.38 15.31 2.47
C ALA A 51 5.95 15.98 1.16
N ILE A 52 6.48 15.49 0.03
CA ILE A 52 6.17 16.01 -1.31
C ILE A 52 5.50 14.90 -2.13
N TRP A 53 4.33 15.21 -2.69
CA TRP A 53 3.63 14.31 -3.60
C TRP A 53 4.26 14.37 -5.00
N LYS A 54 5.21 13.48 -5.28
CA LYS A 54 5.97 13.39 -6.54
C LYS A 54 5.11 13.42 -7.83
N PRO A 55 3.92 12.77 -7.90
CA PRO A 55 3.11 12.78 -9.13
C PRO A 55 2.53 14.15 -9.52
N ASN A 56 2.61 15.15 -8.65
CA ASN A 56 2.19 16.52 -8.93
C ASN A 56 3.42 17.44 -8.99
N SER A 57 3.56 18.24 -10.03
CA SER A 57 4.67 19.20 -10.19
C SER A 57 4.70 20.26 -9.09
N LYS A 58 3.55 20.55 -8.46
CA LYS A 58 3.46 21.45 -7.28
C LYS A 58 3.82 20.76 -5.97
N GLY A 59 4.03 19.45 -5.97
CA GLY A 59 4.29 18.66 -4.77
C GLY A 59 3.08 18.44 -3.86
N ILE A 60 1.89 18.88 -4.27
CA ILE A 60 0.66 18.84 -3.46
C ILE A 60 -0.11 17.55 -3.76
N LEU A 61 -0.51 16.83 -2.71
CA LEU A 61 -1.45 15.72 -2.82
C LEU A 61 -2.84 16.26 -3.16
N THR A 62 -3.37 15.87 -4.31
CA THR A 62 -4.77 16.16 -4.69
C THR A 62 -5.48 14.87 -5.03
N THR A 63 -6.79 14.81 -4.84
CA THR A 63 -7.60 13.64 -5.21
C THR A 63 -7.40 13.24 -6.67
N SER A 64 -7.31 14.22 -7.58
CA SER A 64 -7.08 13.99 -9.01
C SER A 64 -5.71 13.36 -9.30
N SER A 65 -4.64 13.89 -8.71
CA SER A 65 -3.28 13.37 -8.91
C SER A 65 -3.08 12.01 -8.24
N ALA A 66 -3.69 11.80 -7.07
CA ALA A 66 -3.72 10.51 -6.39
C ALA A 66 -4.44 9.46 -7.22
N TYR A 67 -5.64 9.78 -7.74
CA TYR A 67 -6.41 8.84 -8.55
C TYR A 67 -5.73 8.51 -9.88
N ARG A 68 -5.10 9.50 -10.54
CA ARG A 68 -4.29 9.24 -11.75
C ARG A 68 -3.13 8.31 -11.44
N PHE A 69 -2.37 8.61 -10.38
CA PHE A 69 -1.25 7.77 -9.95
C PHE A 69 -1.69 6.33 -9.67
N LEU A 70 -2.81 6.14 -8.97
CA LEU A 70 -3.36 4.81 -8.69
C LEU A 70 -3.78 4.07 -9.96
N GLN A 71 -4.34 4.76 -10.96
CA GLN A 71 -4.73 4.15 -12.22
C GLN A 71 -3.53 3.70 -13.05
N GLU A 72 -2.49 4.54 -13.14
CA GLU A 72 -1.25 4.24 -13.87
C GLU A 72 -0.47 3.10 -13.20
N ASN A 73 -0.57 2.96 -11.88
CA ASN A 73 0.14 1.95 -11.09
C ASN A 73 -0.78 0.80 -10.63
N LYS A 74 -1.90 0.56 -11.34
CA LYS A 74 -2.74 -0.61 -11.05
C LYS A 74 -1.90 -1.87 -11.25
N PRO A 75 -1.89 -2.82 -10.30
CA PRO A 75 -1.21 -4.09 -10.51
C PRO A 75 -1.85 -4.86 -11.69
N GLU A 76 -1.05 -5.63 -12.43
CA GLU A 76 -1.47 -6.29 -13.68
C GLU A 76 -2.75 -7.12 -13.55
N TYR A 77 -3.00 -7.73 -12.38
CA TYR A 77 -4.23 -8.48 -12.12
C TYR A 77 -5.51 -7.61 -12.11
N GLN A 78 -5.38 -6.30 -11.90
CA GLN A 78 -6.47 -5.32 -11.98
C GLN A 78 -6.55 -4.63 -13.33
N GLN A 79 -5.50 -4.68 -14.15
CA GLN A 79 -5.47 -4.03 -15.46
C GLN A 79 -6.32 -4.77 -16.51
N ASN A 80 -6.52 -6.09 -16.35
CA ASN A 80 -7.18 -6.95 -17.34
C ASN A 80 -8.66 -7.26 -17.07
N ILE A 81 -9.32 -6.55 -16.14
CA ILE A 81 -10.75 -6.75 -15.88
C ILE A 81 -11.53 -6.06 -17.01
N SER A 82 -11.84 -6.81 -18.05
CA SER A 82 -12.62 -6.36 -19.21
C SER A 82 -13.96 -5.74 -18.77
N ASN A 83 -14.50 -4.81 -19.58
CA ASN A 83 -15.74 -4.10 -19.27
C ASN A 83 -16.88 -5.11 -19.00
N PRO A 84 -17.49 -5.14 -17.79
CA PRO A 84 -18.54 -6.10 -17.45
C PRO A 84 -19.92 -5.74 -18.02
N SER A 85 -20.01 -4.86 -19.02
CA SER A 85 -21.28 -4.42 -19.61
C SER A 85 -22.17 -5.59 -20.08
N TRP A 86 -21.55 -6.67 -20.58
CA TRP A 86 -22.25 -7.88 -21.02
C TRP A 86 -23.10 -8.52 -19.91
N ILE A 87 -22.73 -8.38 -18.63
CA ILE A 87 -23.45 -8.94 -17.49
C ILE A 87 -24.86 -8.34 -17.42
N TRP A 88 -24.99 -7.04 -17.73
CA TRP A 88 -26.26 -6.33 -17.65
C TRP A 88 -27.19 -6.66 -18.82
N SER A 89 -26.63 -7.09 -19.95
CA SER A 89 -27.37 -7.50 -21.15
C SER A 89 -28.00 -8.90 -21.04
N LEU A 90 -27.65 -9.70 -20.03
CA LEU A 90 -28.20 -11.04 -19.84
C LEU A 90 -29.71 -11.00 -19.57
N ASN A 91 -30.45 -11.94 -20.15
CA ASN A 91 -31.86 -12.13 -19.84
C ASN A 91 -32.04 -12.99 -18.57
N CYS A 92 -31.64 -12.45 -17.42
CA CYS A 92 -31.76 -13.10 -16.12
C CYS A 92 -32.17 -12.11 -15.01
N PRO A 93 -32.70 -12.60 -13.89
CA PRO A 93 -32.97 -11.78 -12.72
C PRO A 93 -31.74 -10.97 -12.26
N ASN A 94 -31.98 -9.75 -11.77
CA ASN A 94 -30.93 -8.86 -11.28
C ASN A 94 -30.04 -9.50 -10.21
N LYS A 95 -30.59 -10.37 -9.36
CA LYS A 95 -29.81 -11.12 -8.36
C LYS A 95 -28.65 -11.90 -8.97
N ILE A 96 -28.85 -12.50 -10.15
CA ILE A 96 -27.82 -13.26 -10.87
C ILE A 96 -26.82 -12.30 -11.51
N LYS A 97 -27.28 -11.19 -12.10
CA LYS A 97 -26.41 -10.14 -12.66
C LYS A 97 -25.45 -9.58 -11.60
N PHE A 98 -25.97 -9.25 -10.42
CA PHE A 98 -25.16 -8.79 -9.29
C PHE A 98 -24.16 -9.84 -8.82
N PHE A 99 -24.57 -11.09 -8.73
CA PHE A 99 -23.67 -12.19 -8.38
C PHE A 99 -22.52 -12.31 -9.40
N LEU A 100 -22.83 -12.29 -10.70
CA LEU A 100 -21.82 -12.34 -11.77
C LEU A 100 -20.89 -11.12 -11.73
N TRP A 101 -21.41 -9.92 -11.47
CA TRP A 101 -20.60 -8.72 -11.30
C TRP A 101 -19.61 -8.85 -10.13
N LEU A 102 -20.06 -9.38 -8.99
CA LEU A 102 -19.18 -9.66 -7.85
C LEU A 102 -18.13 -10.73 -8.18
N CYS A 103 -18.50 -11.78 -8.92
CA CYS A 103 -17.57 -12.80 -9.41
C CYS A 103 -16.49 -12.20 -10.30
N HIS A 104 -16.90 -11.39 -11.29
CA HIS A 104 -16.02 -10.74 -12.26
C HIS A 104 -14.96 -9.86 -11.60
N HIS A 105 -15.32 -9.20 -10.50
CA HIS A 105 -14.40 -8.36 -9.74
C HIS A 105 -13.66 -9.09 -8.62
N ASN A 106 -13.80 -10.42 -8.47
CA ASN A 106 -13.27 -11.20 -7.34
C ASN A 106 -13.69 -10.63 -5.97
N ARG A 107 -14.93 -10.12 -5.87
CA ARG A 107 -15.49 -9.47 -4.67
C ARG A 107 -16.61 -10.28 -4.01
N LEU A 108 -16.68 -11.58 -4.28
CA LEU A 108 -17.62 -12.44 -3.57
C LEU A 108 -17.29 -12.42 -2.07
N PRO A 109 -18.30 -12.33 -1.17
CA PRO A 109 -18.12 -12.31 0.28
C PRO A 109 -17.74 -13.69 0.82
N THR A 110 -16.60 -14.20 0.35
CA THR A 110 -15.97 -15.44 0.76
C THR A 110 -15.02 -15.16 1.91
N LYS A 111 -14.75 -16.16 2.77
CA LYS A 111 -13.78 -16.03 3.86
C LYS A 111 -12.39 -15.62 3.35
N SER A 112 -11.96 -16.20 2.22
CA SER A 112 -10.70 -15.82 1.59
C SER A 112 -10.65 -14.34 1.20
N TYR A 113 -11.75 -13.79 0.66
CA TYR A 113 -11.82 -12.38 0.30
C TYR A 113 -11.83 -11.47 1.54
N LEU A 114 -12.65 -11.81 2.54
CA LEU A 114 -12.74 -11.05 3.79
C LEU A 114 -11.39 -11.01 4.53
N LYS A 115 -10.65 -12.13 4.56
CA LYS A 115 -9.29 -12.18 5.10
C LYS A 115 -8.32 -11.34 4.27
N SER A 116 -8.43 -11.35 2.94
CA SER A 116 -7.58 -10.53 2.06
C SER A 116 -7.74 -9.01 2.27
N ILE A 117 -8.89 -8.57 2.79
CA ILE A 117 -9.15 -7.16 3.14
C ILE A 117 -8.88 -6.87 4.62
N GLY A 118 -8.26 -7.79 5.36
CA GLY A 118 -7.81 -7.59 6.74
C GLY A 118 -8.84 -7.87 7.83
N ILE A 119 -9.96 -8.53 7.51
CA ILE A 119 -10.91 -8.98 8.54
C ILE A 119 -10.36 -10.26 9.17
N ASP A 120 -10.23 -10.26 10.49
CA ASP A 120 -9.75 -11.42 11.25
C ASP A 120 -10.82 -12.53 11.29
N ILE A 121 -10.72 -13.43 10.33
CA ILE A 121 -11.56 -14.62 10.24
C ILE A 121 -10.73 -15.82 9.80
N SER A 122 -11.14 -17.00 10.26
CA SER A 122 -10.56 -18.25 9.81
C SER A 122 -10.72 -18.44 8.30
N ASP A 123 -9.62 -18.75 7.62
CA ASP A 123 -9.56 -19.04 6.17
C ASP A 123 -10.02 -20.46 5.82
N LEU A 124 -10.50 -21.21 6.81
CA LEU A 124 -11.00 -22.56 6.60
C LEU A 124 -12.31 -22.52 5.82
N CYS A 125 -12.32 -23.22 4.68
CA CYS A 125 -13.54 -23.46 3.94
C CYS A 125 -14.55 -24.24 4.79
N ASN A 126 -15.77 -23.71 4.93
CA ASN A 126 -16.83 -24.37 5.71
C ASN A 126 -17.26 -25.73 5.12
N LEU A 127 -17.01 -25.97 3.84
CA LEU A 127 -17.42 -27.19 3.14
C LEU A 127 -16.36 -28.29 3.24
N CYS A 128 -15.12 -27.99 2.83
CA CYS A 128 -14.06 -28.99 2.78
C CYS A 128 -13.08 -28.96 3.96
N LYS A 129 -13.22 -27.98 4.87
CA LYS A 129 -12.33 -27.76 6.04
C LYS A 129 -10.84 -27.68 5.69
N LYS A 130 -10.52 -27.20 4.49
CA LYS A 130 -9.14 -26.97 4.01
C LYS A 130 -8.95 -25.49 3.69
N ASN A 131 -7.69 -25.05 3.76
CA ASN A 131 -7.28 -23.72 3.27
C ASN A 131 -7.09 -23.76 1.76
N LYS A 132 -7.21 -22.60 1.12
CA LYS A 132 -7.01 -22.41 -0.32
C LYS A 132 -5.53 -22.40 -0.67
#